data_AF-A0AAW5UZ28-F1
#
_entry.id   AF-A0AAW5UZ28-F1
#
_cell.length_a   1.000
_cell.length_b   1.000
_cell.length_c   1.000
_cell.angle_alpha   90.00
_cell.angle_beta   90.00
_cell.angle_gamma   90.00
#
_symmetry.space_group_name_H-M   'P 1'
#
loop_
_entity.id
_entity.type
_entity.pdbx_description
1 polymer ?
#
loop_
_entity_poly.entity_id
_entity_poly.type
_entity_poly.pdbx_seq_one_letter_code
_entity_poly.pdbx_strand_id
1 'polypeptide(L)'
;MKKIVTFLFAFAMSLPLWCGETGLFTYEGGFFIKDGNIWKEYRPKDKPGIWNTYSQYGEEANYYNIRNNTITLAIPKTSNNNFYKRENGDWRIIYTTRVIYSYFKDSSVGLFCFETGYYVRDKKKWRLYLPDKKEGLWTDFDQYDEDDKFFYLKNDSAKVCVPKRADLNCFLWNKNNEKWEANYSITEIYDKI
;
A
#
# COMPACT_ATOMS: atom_id res chain seq x y z
N MET A 1 29.05 48.96 37.26
CA MET A 1 28.09 47.84 37.23
C MET A 1 27.36 47.83 35.90
N LYS A 2 27.78 47.01 34.93
CA LYS A 2 27.09 46.85 33.63
C LYS A 2 26.31 45.54 33.67
N LYS A 3 24.99 45.60 33.56
CA LYS A 3 24.11 44.43 33.48
C LYS A 3 24.22 43.85 32.05
N ILE A 4 24.73 42.64 31.92
CA ILE A 4 24.67 41.87 30.68
C ILE A 4 23.31 41.19 30.68
N VAL A 5 22.43 41.61 29.77
CA VAL A 5 21.16 40.92 29.50
C VAL A 5 21.47 39.87 28.44
N THR A 6 21.56 38.61 28.86
CA THR A 6 21.71 37.47 27.95
C THR A 6 20.38 37.19 27.28
N PHE A 7 20.27 37.52 25.98
CA PHE A 7 19.15 37.09 25.15
C PHE A 7 19.33 35.60 24.82
N LEU A 8 18.51 34.74 25.44
CA LEU A 8 18.35 33.36 25.02
C LEU A 8 17.59 33.35 23.68
N PHE A 9 18.31 33.13 22.59
CA PHE A 9 17.70 32.75 21.31
C PHE A 9 17.20 31.31 21.45
N ALA A 10 15.92 31.14 21.81
CA ALA A 10 15.24 29.87 21.67
C ALA A 10 15.08 29.58 20.17
N PHE A 11 16.03 28.85 19.60
CA PHE A 11 15.91 28.30 18.25
C PHE A 11 14.86 27.19 18.31
N ALA A 12 13.59 27.56 18.15
CA ALA A 12 12.52 26.61 17.90
C ALA A 12 12.84 25.93 16.56
N MET A 13 13.50 24.78 16.61
CA MET A 13 13.53 23.84 15.49
C MET A 13 12.08 23.44 15.23
N SER A 14 11.44 24.16 14.31
CA SER A 14 10.26 23.64 13.64
C SER A 14 10.74 22.47 12.80
N LEU A 15 10.76 21.27 13.40
CA LEU A 15 10.66 20.07 12.61
C LEU A 15 9.36 20.24 11.83
N PRO A 16 9.38 20.28 10.49
CA PRO A 16 8.14 20.11 9.77
C PRO A 16 7.61 18.76 10.25
N LEU A 17 6.52 18.77 11.00
CA LEU A 17 5.67 17.61 11.16
C LEU A 17 5.08 17.41 9.76
N TRP A 18 5.86 16.77 8.88
CA TRP A 18 5.30 16.14 7.69
C TRP A 18 4.29 15.18 8.29
N CYS A 19 3.00 15.53 8.26
CA CYS A 19 1.95 14.56 8.44
C CYS A 19 2.28 13.48 7.41
N GLY A 20 2.84 12.36 7.87
CA GLY A 20 3.64 11.50 7.02
C GLY A 20 2.78 10.96 5.91
N GLU A 21 3.00 11.43 4.67
CA GLU A 21 2.37 10.84 3.50
C GLU A 21 2.63 9.33 3.54
N THR A 22 1.56 8.56 3.50
CA THR A 22 1.61 7.11 3.39
C THR A 22 1.36 6.70 1.95
N GLY A 23 1.59 5.44 1.61
CA GLY A 23 1.21 4.89 0.32
C GLY A 23 1.53 3.41 0.20
N LEU A 24 0.88 2.76 -0.77
CA LEU A 24 1.10 1.37 -1.13
C LEU A 24 1.60 1.32 -2.57
N PHE A 25 2.80 0.79 -2.77
CA PHE A 25 3.52 0.80 -4.04
C PHE A 25 3.74 -0.64 -4.49
N THR A 26 2.93 -1.10 -5.43
CA THR A 26 2.83 -2.53 -5.74
C THR A 26 3.58 -2.91 -7.02
N TYR A 27 4.13 -4.12 -7.03
CA TYR A 27 4.84 -4.70 -8.17
C TYR A 27 4.63 -6.21 -8.21
N GLU A 28 4.96 -6.87 -9.32
CA GLU A 28 4.76 -8.31 -9.40
C GLU A 28 5.51 -9.08 -8.30
N GLY A 29 4.76 -9.76 -7.41
CA GLY A 29 5.31 -10.56 -6.32
C GLY A 29 5.64 -9.83 -5.02
N GLY A 30 5.53 -8.51 -4.96
CA GLY A 30 5.73 -7.75 -3.72
C GLY A 30 5.22 -6.31 -3.74
N PHE A 31 5.45 -5.60 -2.65
CA PHE A 31 5.03 -4.20 -2.52
C PHE A 31 5.87 -3.46 -1.48
N PHE A 32 5.83 -2.14 -1.54
CA PHE A 32 6.35 -1.26 -0.51
C PHE A 32 5.21 -0.52 0.18
N ILE A 33 5.34 -0.34 1.50
CA ILE A 33 4.54 0.59 2.28
C ILE A 33 5.42 1.77 2.67
N LYS A 34 4.95 2.98 2.37
CA LYS A 34 5.53 4.24 2.83
C LYS A 34 4.84 4.68 4.11
N ASP A 35 5.60 5.08 5.12
CA ASP A 35 5.12 5.70 6.35
C ASP A 35 6.06 6.86 6.71
N GLY A 36 5.70 8.06 6.24
CA GLY A 36 6.60 9.23 6.29
C GLY A 36 7.87 9.00 5.48
N ASN A 37 9.02 8.96 6.16
CA ASN A 37 10.34 8.70 5.55
C ASN A 37 10.79 7.24 5.68
N ILE A 38 9.98 6.38 6.30
CA ILE A 38 10.29 4.96 6.49
C ILE A 38 9.54 4.17 5.42
N TRP A 39 10.26 3.27 4.77
CA TRP A 39 9.71 2.41 3.73
C TRP A 39 9.96 0.95 4.10
N LYS A 40 8.92 0.12 4.00
CA LYS A 40 9.01 -1.32 4.27
C LYS A 40 8.64 -2.09 3.02
N GLU A 41 9.53 -2.97 2.59
CA GLU A 41 9.27 -3.89 1.49
C GLU A 41 8.70 -5.20 2.02
N TYR A 42 7.77 -5.77 1.28
CA TYR A 42 7.16 -7.06 1.54
C TYR A 42 7.21 -7.91 0.28
N ARG A 43 7.58 -9.19 0.44
CA ARG A 43 7.61 -10.18 -0.63
C ARG A 43 6.89 -11.45 -0.19
N PRO A 44 5.55 -11.47 -0.20
CA PRO A 44 4.79 -12.57 0.39
C PRO A 44 5.00 -13.92 -0.30
N LYS A 45 5.42 -13.96 -1.56
CA LYS A 45 5.78 -15.24 -2.18
C LYS A 45 7.06 -15.84 -1.57
N ASP A 46 7.99 -14.99 -1.12
CA ASP A 46 9.29 -15.41 -0.59
C ASP A 46 9.28 -15.62 0.92
N LYS A 47 8.79 -14.64 1.71
CA LYS A 47 8.89 -14.65 3.18
C LYS A 47 7.74 -13.88 3.85
N PRO A 48 7.17 -14.37 4.97
CA PRO A 48 6.20 -13.60 5.75
C PRO A 48 6.83 -12.35 6.38
N GLY A 49 6.02 -11.30 6.48
CA GLY A 49 6.39 -10.03 7.10
C GLY A 49 7.35 -9.19 6.28
N ILE A 50 8.04 -8.28 6.96
CA ILE A 50 8.93 -7.30 6.34
C ILE A 50 10.12 -8.02 5.70
N TRP A 51 10.31 -7.80 4.41
CA TRP A 51 11.51 -8.21 3.68
C TRP A 51 12.69 -7.34 4.09
N ASN A 52 12.53 -6.02 3.98
CA ASN A 52 13.59 -5.05 4.27
C ASN A 52 13.00 -3.67 4.60
N THR A 53 13.79 -2.82 5.26
CA THR A 53 13.41 -1.46 5.65
C THR A 53 14.41 -0.45 5.06
N TYR A 54 13.88 0.67 4.59
CA TYR A 54 14.64 1.73 3.94
C TYR A 54 14.26 3.10 4.52
N SER A 55 15.17 4.05 4.37
CA SER A 55 14.93 5.46 4.67
C SER A 55 14.92 6.27 3.37
N GLN A 56 13.91 7.12 3.21
CA GLN A 56 13.88 8.12 2.16
C GLN A 56 14.93 9.19 2.43
N TYR A 57 15.74 9.51 1.43
CA TYR A 57 16.78 10.53 1.53
C TYR A 57 16.62 11.67 0.52
N GLY A 58 15.72 11.50 -0.45
CA GLY A 58 15.46 12.51 -1.46
C GLY A 58 14.22 12.16 -2.29
N GLU A 59 13.85 13.11 -3.14
CA GLU A 59 12.69 13.00 -4.00
C GLU A 59 12.96 13.75 -5.31
N GLU A 60 12.52 13.16 -6.41
CA GLU A 60 12.60 13.71 -7.76
C GLU A 60 11.19 13.81 -8.34
N ALA A 61 11.03 14.41 -9.53
CA ALA A 61 9.72 14.61 -10.14
C ALA A 61 8.86 13.33 -10.18
N ASN A 62 9.48 12.19 -10.55
CA ASN A 62 8.78 10.92 -10.76
C ASN A 62 9.11 9.83 -9.72
N TYR A 63 10.05 10.08 -8.80
CA TYR A 63 10.58 9.05 -7.92
C TYR A 63 10.78 9.51 -6.48
N TYR A 64 10.53 8.61 -5.54
CA TYR A 64 11.08 8.68 -4.19
C TYR A 64 12.41 7.92 -4.15
N ASN A 65 13.44 8.55 -3.59
CA ASN A 65 14.76 7.95 -3.48
C ASN A 65 14.95 7.40 -2.05
N ILE A 66 15.08 6.08 -1.95
CA ILE A 66 15.20 5.36 -0.67
C ILE A 66 16.48 4.54 -0.62
N ARG A 67 17.01 4.32 0.58
CA ARG A 67 18.20 3.49 0.78
C ARG A 67 18.18 2.77 2.11
N ASN A 68 18.91 1.68 2.17
CA ASN A 68 19.37 1.07 3.42
C ASN A 68 20.91 0.96 3.37
N ASN A 69 21.51 0.18 4.26
CA ASN A 69 22.98 0.02 4.32
C ASN A 69 23.59 -0.69 3.11
N THR A 70 22.78 -1.34 2.26
CA THR A 70 23.27 -2.22 1.19
C THR A 70 22.81 -1.81 -0.21
N ILE A 71 21.66 -1.14 -0.32
CA ILE A 71 20.98 -0.89 -1.60
C ILE A 71 20.37 0.51 -1.61
N THR A 72 20.42 1.14 -2.79
CA THR A 72 19.69 2.38 -3.11
C THR A 72 18.66 2.09 -4.19
N LEU A 73 17.42 2.55 -3.98
CA LEU A 73 16.28 2.33 -4.85
C LEU A 73 15.59 3.65 -5.22
N ALA A 74 15.05 3.71 -6.43
CA ALA A 74 14.11 4.73 -6.87
C ALA A 74 12.73 4.10 -7.02
N ILE A 75 11.78 4.57 -6.22
CA ILE A 75 10.40 4.09 -6.15
C ILE A 75 9.51 5.01 -6.97
N PRO A 76 8.77 4.52 -7.97
CA PRO A 76 7.96 5.37 -8.83
C PRO A 76 6.80 5.98 -8.05
N LYS A 77 6.49 7.25 -8.32
CA LYS A 77 5.32 7.94 -7.77
C LYS A 77 4.01 7.57 -8.47
N THR A 78 4.10 7.00 -9.67
CA THR A 78 2.98 6.74 -10.57
C THR A 78 3.14 5.38 -11.26
N SER A 79 2.03 4.74 -11.61
CA SER A 79 2.02 3.38 -12.18
C SER A 79 2.63 3.26 -13.58
N ASN A 80 2.93 4.37 -14.26
CA ASN A 80 3.56 4.40 -15.59
C ASN A 80 5.10 4.32 -15.57
N ASN A 81 5.71 4.28 -14.38
CA ASN A 81 7.14 4.15 -14.18
C ASN A 81 7.45 2.83 -13.46
N ASN A 82 8.70 2.35 -13.54
CA ASN A 82 9.16 1.11 -12.90
C ASN A 82 9.99 1.38 -11.64
N PHE A 83 10.29 0.32 -10.88
CA PHE A 83 11.20 0.39 -9.73
C PHE A 83 12.63 0.19 -10.19
N TYR A 84 13.54 1.03 -9.72
CA TYR A 84 14.95 0.95 -10.08
C TYR A 84 15.85 0.70 -8.87
N LYS A 85 16.94 -0.02 -9.11
CA LYS A 85 18.06 -0.17 -8.19
C LYS A 85 19.29 0.49 -8.77
N ARG A 86 20.07 1.14 -7.92
CA ARG A 86 21.38 1.66 -8.30
C ARG A 86 22.43 0.55 -8.19
N GLU A 87 23.11 0.24 -9.29
CA GLU A 87 24.18 -0.75 -9.38
C GLU A 87 25.36 -0.17 -10.17
N ASN A 88 26.55 -0.14 -9.57
CA ASN A 88 27.79 0.36 -10.20
C ASN A 88 27.67 1.77 -10.80
N GLY A 89 26.81 2.62 -10.23
CA GLY A 89 26.56 3.98 -10.71
C GLY A 89 25.31 4.12 -11.57
N ASP A 90 24.83 3.04 -12.19
CA ASP A 90 23.71 3.02 -13.12
C ASP A 90 22.39 2.60 -12.46
N TRP A 91 21.28 3.05 -13.03
CA TRP A 91 19.94 2.64 -12.63
C TRP A 91 19.44 1.48 -13.48
N ARG A 92 19.04 0.39 -12.84
CA ARG A 92 18.49 -0.80 -13.48
C ARG A 92 17.10 -1.11 -12.96
N ILE A 93 16.19 -1.46 -13.86
CA ILE A 93 14.85 -1.90 -13.49
C ILE A 93 14.97 -3.18 -12.67
N ILE A 94 14.33 -3.20 -11.51
CA ILE A 94 14.23 -4.39 -10.67
C ILE A 94 12.81 -4.94 -10.62
N TYR A 95 11.80 -4.08 -10.67
CA TYR A 95 10.40 -4.48 -10.65
C TYR A 95 9.56 -3.68 -11.64
N THR A 96 8.63 -4.37 -12.30
CA THR A 96 7.56 -3.75 -13.07
C THR A 96 6.41 -3.36 -12.15
N THR A 97 6.01 -2.10 -12.22
CA THR A 97 4.94 -1.57 -11.37
C THR A 97 3.58 -2.14 -11.74
N ARG A 98 2.73 -2.38 -10.72
CA ARG A 98 1.33 -2.75 -10.89
C ARG A 98 0.43 -1.54 -10.68
N VAL A 99 0.18 -1.17 -9.43
CA VAL A 99 -0.62 0.01 -9.05
C VAL A 99 0.05 0.75 -7.89
N ILE A 100 0.09 2.07 -7.96
CA ILE A 100 0.51 2.94 -6.86
C ILE A 100 -0.72 3.58 -6.24
N TYR A 101 -0.91 3.37 -4.93
CA TYR A 101 -1.98 3.97 -4.15
C TYR A 101 -1.42 5.06 -3.22
N SER A 102 -2.04 6.23 -3.25
CA SER A 102 -1.65 7.40 -2.45
C SER A 102 -1.87 7.25 -0.96
N TYR A 103 -2.54 6.17 -0.50
CA TYR A 103 -2.85 5.96 0.90
C TYR A 103 -2.73 4.49 1.29
N PHE A 104 -2.10 4.21 2.43
CA PHE A 104 -2.15 2.92 3.11
C PHE A 104 -2.05 3.05 4.63
N LYS A 105 -3.04 2.57 5.38
CA LYS A 105 -2.93 2.53 6.84
C LYS A 105 -3.72 1.35 7.38
N ASP A 106 -3.02 0.23 7.50
CA ASP A 106 -3.53 -1.00 8.11
C ASP A 106 -2.39 -1.74 8.82
N SER A 107 -2.74 -2.55 9.81
CA SER A 107 -1.82 -3.41 10.53
C SER A 107 -1.59 -4.75 9.82
N SER A 108 -2.54 -5.17 8.98
CA SER A 108 -2.42 -6.35 8.14
C SER A 108 -1.94 -5.99 6.73
N VAL A 109 -1.38 -6.99 6.05
CA VAL A 109 -0.82 -6.88 4.71
C VAL A 109 -1.28 -8.01 3.78
N GLY A 110 -2.37 -8.70 4.11
CA GLY A 110 -3.05 -9.61 3.19
C GLY A 110 -3.85 -8.80 2.17
N LEU A 111 -3.24 -8.49 1.01
CA LEU A 111 -3.81 -7.52 0.07
C LEU A 111 -4.42 -8.18 -1.17
N PHE A 112 -5.56 -7.66 -1.60
CA PHE A 112 -6.22 -7.99 -2.86
C PHE A 112 -6.44 -6.70 -3.63
N CYS A 113 -5.55 -6.42 -4.56
CA CYS A 113 -5.44 -5.14 -5.25
C CYS A 113 -6.25 -5.12 -6.55
N PHE A 114 -6.83 -3.97 -6.89
CA PHE A 114 -7.47 -3.67 -8.16
C PHE A 114 -7.18 -2.21 -8.53
N GLU A 115 -7.51 -1.77 -9.75
CA GLU A 115 -7.02 -0.49 -10.29
C GLU A 115 -7.27 0.74 -9.39
N THR A 116 -8.44 0.81 -8.75
CA THR A 116 -8.88 1.98 -7.97
C THR A 116 -8.82 1.78 -6.45
N GLY A 117 -8.35 0.63 -5.97
CA GLY A 117 -8.29 0.35 -4.55
C GLY A 117 -7.81 -1.06 -4.20
N TYR A 118 -8.01 -1.45 -2.95
CA TYR A 118 -7.60 -2.76 -2.47
C TYR A 118 -8.44 -3.19 -1.28
N TYR A 119 -8.56 -4.51 -1.10
CA TYR A 119 -8.99 -5.10 0.15
C TYR A 119 -7.78 -5.48 1.00
N VAL A 120 -7.88 -5.25 2.30
CA VAL A 120 -6.97 -5.78 3.32
C VAL A 120 -7.70 -6.86 4.12
N ARG A 121 -7.15 -8.07 4.13
CA ARG A 121 -7.62 -9.20 4.91
C ARG A 121 -6.84 -9.31 6.21
N ASP A 122 -7.54 -9.49 7.32
CA ASP A 122 -6.99 -9.98 8.59
C ASP A 122 -7.90 -11.11 9.10
N LYS A 123 -7.49 -12.35 8.85
CA LYS A 123 -8.28 -13.56 9.13
C LYS A 123 -9.66 -13.46 8.44
N LYS A 124 -10.73 -13.34 9.23
CA LYS A 124 -12.13 -13.22 8.75
C LYS A 124 -12.62 -11.77 8.68
N LYS A 125 -11.79 -10.77 9.04
CA LYS A 125 -12.12 -9.35 8.92
C LYS A 125 -11.49 -8.77 7.67
N TRP A 126 -12.28 -8.07 6.87
CA TRP A 126 -11.88 -7.51 5.60
C TRP A 126 -12.17 -6.01 5.58
N ARG A 127 -11.25 -5.23 5.01
CA ARG A 127 -11.33 -3.77 4.95
C ARG A 127 -11.10 -3.32 3.51
N LEU A 128 -12.01 -2.53 2.98
CA LEU A 128 -11.92 -1.96 1.63
C LEU A 128 -11.40 -0.53 1.72
N TYR A 129 -10.40 -0.24 0.90
CA TYR A 129 -9.85 1.10 0.71
C TYR A 129 -10.01 1.52 -0.75
N LEU A 130 -10.47 2.75 -0.96
CA LEU A 130 -10.62 3.38 -2.28
C LEU A 130 -9.90 4.75 -2.27
N PRO A 131 -8.55 4.77 -2.33
CA PRO A 131 -7.74 5.98 -2.12
C PRO A 131 -8.08 7.13 -3.06
N ASP A 132 -8.49 6.83 -4.30
CA ASP A 132 -8.90 7.84 -5.29
C ASP A 132 -10.24 8.52 -4.95
N LYS A 133 -11.03 7.91 -4.07
CA LYS A 133 -12.33 8.45 -3.62
C LYS A 133 -12.22 9.15 -2.28
N LYS A 134 -11.43 8.59 -1.35
CA LYS A 134 -11.24 9.11 0.00
C LYS A 134 -10.01 8.48 0.64
N GLU A 135 -9.27 9.27 1.42
CA GLU A 135 -8.24 8.76 2.33
C GLU A 135 -8.85 7.98 3.51
N GLY A 136 -8.32 6.80 3.78
CA GLY A 136 -8.77 5.94 4.88
C GLY A 136 -9.73 4.83 4.48
N LEU A 137 -10.26 4.16 5.49
CA LEU A 137 -11.20 3.04 5.34
C LEU A 137 -12.47 3.51 4.61
N TRP A 138 -12.83 2.79 3.55
CA TRP A 138 -14.12 2.97 2.87
C TRP A 138 -15.23 2.24 3.61
N THR A 139 -15.05 0.94 3.84
CA THR A 139 -15.97 0.08 4.59
C THR A 139 -15.26 -1.21 5.00
N ASP A 140 -15.84 -1.96 5.94
CA ASP A 140 -15.37 -3.27 6.34
C ASP A 140 -16.45 -4.35 6.17
N PHE A 141 -16.00 -5.61 6.19
CA PHE A 141 -16.81 -6.79 6.00
C PHE A 141 -16.36 -7.94 6.91
N ASP A 142 -17.31 -8.80 7.23
CA ASP A 142 -17.07 -10.11 7.82
C ASP A 142 -17.08 -11.19 6.74
N GLN A 143 -16.05 -12.03 6.71
CA GLN A 143 -16.03 -13.26 5.94
C GLN A 143 -16.94 -14.29 6.60
N TYR A 144 -18.01 -14.67 5.91
CA TYR A 144 -18.98 -15.64 6.42
C TYR A 144 -18.85 -17.02 5.77
N ASP A 145 -18.21 -17.12 4.62
CA ASP A 145 -18.02 -18.37 3.89
C ASP A 145 -16.80 -18.29 2.95
N GLU A 146 -16.37 -19.43 2.42
CA GLU A 146 -15.39 -19.52 1.33
C GLU A 146 -15.54 -20.83 0.54
N ASP A 147 -15.24 -20.78 -0.75
CA ASP A 147 -15.10 -21.97 -1.62
C ASP A 147 -13.70 -22.02 -2.25
N ASP A 148 -13.46 -22.91 -3.22
CA ASP A 148 -12.16 -23.05 -3.88
C ASP A 148 -11.70 -21.80 -4.64
N LYS A 149 -12.63 -20.89 -4.97
CA LYS A 149 -12.38 -19.73 -5.83
C LYS A 149 -12.53 -18.39 -5.10
N PHE A 150 -13.34 -18.31 -4.07
CA PHE A 150 -13.79 -17.04 -3.49
C PHE A 150 -13.84 -17.06 -1.96
N PHE A 151 -13.62 -15.89 -1.38
CA PHE A 151 -14.05 -15.54 -0.04
C PHE A 151 -15.38 -14.80 -0.14
N TYR A 152 -16.37 -15.18 0.67
CA TYR A 152 -17.66 -14.51 0.72
C TYR A 152 -17.76 -13.59 1.93
N LEU A 153 -18.01 -12.32 1.64
CA LEU A 153 -17.97 -11.21 2.58
C LEU A 153 -19.36 -10.58 2.70
N LYS A 154 -19.71 -10.12 3.90
CA LYS A 154 -20.93 -9.33 4.12
C LYS A 154 -20.72 -8.24 5.16
N ASN A 155 -21.51 -7.19 5.02
CA ASN A 155 -21.83 -6.24 6.08
C ASN A 155 -23.35 -5.94 6.01
N ASP A 156 -23.82 -4.97 6.78
CA ASP A 156 -25.25 -4.64 6.84
C ASP A 156 -25.81 -4.18 5.48
N SER A 157 -24.95 -3.60 4.64
CA SER A 157 -25.35 -2.97 3.38
C SER A 157 -25.19 -3.87 2.17
N ALA A 158 -24.18 -4.74 2.14
CA ALA A 158 -23.77 -5.46 0.93
C ALA A 158 -23.22 -6.87 1.19
N LYS A 159 -23.23 -7.69 0.14
CA LYS A 159 -22.45 -8.94 0.04
C LYS A 159 -21.50 -8.84 -1.14
N VAL A 160 -20.27 -9.30 -0.95
CA VAL A 160 -19.19 -9.27 -1.95
C VAL A 160 -18.53 -10.63 -1.95
N CYS A 161 -18.10 -11.12 -3.11
CA CYS A 161 -17.11 -12.19 -3.16
C CYS A 161 -15.79 -11.68 -3.75
N VAL A 162 -14.69 -12.00 -3.06
CA VAL A 162 -13.32 -11.62 -3.43
C VAL A 162 -12.59 -12.88 -3.86
N PRO A 163 -11.95 -12.90 -5.05
CA PRO A 163 -11.36 -14.11 -5.57
C PRO A 163 -10.04 -14.46 -4.87
N LYS A 164 -9.74 -15.76 -4.84
CA LYS A 164 -8.48 -16.34 -4.35
C LYS A 164 -7.35 -16.31 -5.38
N ARG A 165 -7.65 -15.90 -6.62
CA ARG A 165 -6.69 -15.82 -7.73
C ARG A 165 -6.89 -14.55 -8.54
N ALA A 166 -5.80 -13.99 -9.07
CA ALA A 166 -5.81 -12.74 -9.80
C ALA A 166 -6.43 -12.83 -11.22
N ASP A 167 -6.63 -14.04 -11.78
CA ASP A 167 -7.32 -14.26 -13.06
C ASP A 167 -8.85 -14.12 -12.97
N LEU A 168 -9.40 -13.87 -11.78
CA LEU A 168 -10.82 -13.78 -11.50
C LEU A 168 -11.22 -12.36 -11.08
N ASN A 169 -12.50 -12.03 -11.24
CA ASN A 169 -13.07 -10.75 -10.81
C ASN A 169 -13.65 -10.85 -9.38
N CYS A 170 -13.70 -9.72 -8.69
CA CYS A 170 -14.59 -9.51 -7.57
C CYS A 170 -16.03 -9.36 -8.05
N PHE A 171 -17.00 -9.88 -7.30
CA PHE A 171 -18.41 -9.68 -7.60
C PHE A 171 -19.14 -9.06 -6.41
N LEU A 172 -20.11 -8.20 -6.71
CA LEU A 172 -21.03 -7.59 -5.76
C LEU A 172 -22.41 -8.23 -5.93
N TRP A 173 -23.10 -8.53 -4.84
CA TRP A 173 -24.47 -9.03 -4.89
C TRP A 173 -25.44 -7.87 -5.10
N ASN A 174 -26.15 -7.88 -6.23
CA ASN A 174 -27.22 -6.94 -6.51
C ASN A 174 -28.53 -7.44 -5.88
N LYS A 175 -29.01 -6.70 -4.88
CA LYS A 175 -30.24 -7.04 -4.14
C LYS A 175 -31.52 -6.87 -4.98
N ASN A 176 -31.50 -6.05 -6.02
CA ASN A 176 -32.71 -5.76 -6.81
C ASN A 176 -33.06 -6.89 -7.78
N ASN A 177 -32.05 -7.60 -8.28
CA ASN A 177 -32.23 -8.67 -9.27
C ASN A 177 -31.70 -10.04 -8.79
N GLU A 178 -31.24 -10.11 -7.53
CA GLU A 178 -30.72 -11.32 -6.87
C GLU A 178 -29.60 -12.01 -7.65
N LYS A 179 -28.65 -11.23 -8.18
CA LYS A 179 -27.52 -11.75 -8.96
C LYS A 179 -26.18 -11.19 -8.50
N TRP A 180 -25.13 -11.98 -8.75
CA TRP A 180 -23.74 -11.53 -8.65
C TRP A 180 -23.36 -10.76 -9.91
N GLU A 181 -22.86 -9.54 -9.73
CA GLU A 181 -22.42 -8.66 -10.81
C GLU A 181 -20.93 -8.36 -10.65
N ALA A 182 -20.19 -8.37 -11.76
CA ALA A 182 -18.76 -8.07 -11.74
C ALA A 182 -18.54 -6.64 -11.23
N ASN A 183 -17.61 -6.48 -10.30
CA ASN A 183 -17.33 -5.22 -9.62
C ASN A 183 -15.93 -4.70 -9.96
N TYR A 184 -14.89 -5.48 -9.63
CA TYR A 184 -13.49 -5.10 -9.86
C TYR A 184 -12.69 -6.28 -10.44
N SER A 185 -11.73 -5.99 -11.32
CA SER A 185 -10.74 -6.95 -11.76
C SER A 185 -9.49 -6.86 -10.89
N ILE A 186 -9.04 -8.00 -10.36
CA ILE A 186 -7.86 -8.04 -9.50
C ILE A 186 -6.59 -7.83 -10.34
N THR A 187 -5.70 -6.96 -9.85
CA THR A 187 -4.40 -6.70 -10.48
C THR A 187 -3.29 -7.56 -9.87
N GLU A 188 -3.34 -7.83 -8.56
CA GLU A 188 -2.41 -8.72 -7.86
C GLU A 188 -2.97 -9.12 -6.49
N ILE A 189 -2.55 -10.29 -5.99
CA ILE A 189 -2.89 -10.79 -4.64
C ILE A 189 -1.61 -11.02 -3.85
N TYR A 190 -1.54 -10.40 -2.67
CA TYR A 190 -0.43 -10.47 -1.73
C TYR A 190 -0.86 -11.11 -0.41
N ASP A 191 -1.71 -12.13 -0.48
CA ASP A 191 -2.16 -12.90 0.69
C ASP A 191 -1.28 -14.16 0.84
N LYS A 192 -0.75 -14.38 2.05
CA LYS A 192 -0.20 -15.69 2.42
C LYS A 192 -1.35 -16.48 3.03
N ILE A 193 -1.98 -17.32 2.21
CA ILE A 193 -2.84 -18.40 2.71
C ILE A 193 -1.99 -19.32 3.59
#